data_AF-A0A538I2I3-F1
#
_entry.id   AF-A0A538I2I3-F1
#
_cell.length_a   1.000
_cell.length_b   1.000
_cell.length_c   1.000
_cell.angle_alpha   90.00
_cell.angle_beta   90.00
_cell.angle_gamma   90.00
#
_symmetry.space_group_name_H-M   'P 1'
#
loop_
_entity.id
_entity.type
_entity.pdbx_description
1 polymer ?
#
loop_
_entity_poly.entity_id
_entity_poly.type
_entity_poly.pdbx_seq_one_letter_code
_entity_poly.pdbx_strand_id
1 'polypeptide(L)'
;MNGEVDRLRAAIGANDRAIVAAVNERLRLVTGLWQLKHQLGVDRLDPDRERRLRAELAAANEGPLSAAGLEHLVDELLALTKRELDEG
;
A
#
# COMPACT_ATOMS: atom_id res chain seq x y z
N MET A 1 -21.09 -21.44 22.34
CA MET A 1 -20.38 -21.71 21.07
C MET A 1 -20.20 -20.40 20.30
N ASN A 2 -19.38 -19.48 20.83
CA ASN A 2 -19.09 -18.14 20.26
C ASN A 2 -17.58 -17.90 20.09
N GLY A 3 -16.75 -18.74 20.72
CA GLY A 3 -15.30 -18.52 20.80
C GLY A 3 -14.56 -18.60 19.45
N GLU A 4 -15.03 -19.40 18.49
CA GLU A 4 -14.36 -19.48 17.17
C GLU A 4 -14.62 -18.23 16.33
N VAL A 5 -15.85 -17.69 16.38
CA VAL A 5 -16.19 -16.43 15.73
C VAL A 5 -15.38 -15.27 16.35
N ASP A 6 -15.28 -15.24 17.67
CA ASP A 6 -14.53 -14.19 18.38
C ASP A 6 -13.02 -14.28 18.09
N ARG A 7 -12.46 -15.50 17.95
CA ARG A 7 -11.07 -15.70 17.51
C ARG A 7 -10.83 -15.19 16.10
N LEU A 8 -11.71 -15.51 15.16
CA LEU A 8 -11.61 -15.01 13.78
C LEU A 8 -11.68 -13.49 13.73
N ARG A 9 -12.59 -12.87 14.48
CA ARG A 9 -12.68 -11.40 14.58
C ARG A 9 -11.42 -10.77 15.15
N ALA A 10 -10.81 -11.39 16.17
CA ALA A 10 -9.55 -10.92 16.72
C ALA A 10 -8.41 -11.01 15.70
N ALA A 11 -8.33 -12.11 14.96
CA ALA A 11 -7.34 -12.29 13.89
C ALA A 11 -7.51 -11.26 12.76
N ILE A 12 -8.75 -11.03 12.32
CA ILE A 12 -9.08 -9.98 11.33
C ILE A 12 -8.63 -8.62 11.85
N GLY A 13 -9.01 -8.25 13.08
CA GLY A 13 -8.62 -6.96 13.64
C GLY A 13 -7.10 -6.80 13.81
N ALA A 14 -6.35 -7.88 14.06
CA ALA A 14 -4.89 -7.82 14.08
C ALA A 14 -4.32 -7.58 12.68
N ASN A 15 -4.86 -8.28 11.67
CA ASN A 15 -4.49 -8.09 10.28
C ASN A 15 -4.80 -6.67 9.77
N ASP A 16 -5.97 -6.13 10.10
CA ASP A 16 -6.37 -4.77 9.71
C ASP A 16 -5.41 -3.72 10.28
N ARG A 17 -4.99 -3.87 11.54
CA ARG A 17 -3.98 -3.00 12.15
C ARG A 17 -2.62 -3.12 11.45
N ALA A 18 -2.23 -4.32 11.03
CA ALA A 18 -1.00 -4.53 10.29
C ALA A 18 -1.05 -3.85 8.91
N ILE A 19 -2.20 -3.89 8.22
CA ILE A 19 -2.41 -3.17 6.95
C ILE A 19 -2.23 -1.66 7.17
N VAL A 20 -2.90 -1.07 8.17
CA VAL A 20 -2.76 0.37 8.47
C VAL A 20 -1.31 0.74 8.81
N ALA A 21 -0.63 -0.09 9.61
CA ALA A 21 0.78 0.12 9.94
C ALA A 21 1.69 0.09 8.69
N ALA A 22 1.45 -0.85 7.77
CA ALA A 22 2.19 -0.95 6.52
C ALA A 22 1.95 0.27 5.60
N VAL A 23 0.72 0.80 5.55
CA VAL A 23 0.40 2.03 4.81
C VAL A 23 1.12 3.23 5.42
N ASN A 24 1.12 3.37 6.76
CA ASN A 24 1.86 4.44 7.44
C ASN A 24 3.37 4.39 7.18
N GLU A 25 3.97 3.20 7.22
CA GLU A 25 5.38 3.02 6.84
C GLU A 25 5.61 3.44 5.38
N ARG A 26 4.74 3.00 4.47
CA ARG A 26 4.83 3.36 3.06
C ARG A 26 4.80 4.88 2.86
N LEU A 27 3.91 5.60 3.56
CA LEU A 27 3.85 7.05 3.50
C LEU A 27 5.19 7.67 3.92
N ARG A 28 5.74 7.26 5.07
CA ARG A 28 7.07 7.73 5.55
C ARG A 28 8.18 7.49 4.53
N LEU A 29 8.22 6.29 3.93
CA LEU A 29 9.22 5.94 2.92
C LEU A 29 9.08 6.79 1.65
N VAL A 30 7.85 7.01 1.18
CA VAL A 30 7.58 7.83 -0.01
C VAL A 30 7.94 9.30 0.25
N THR A 31 7.60 9.84 1.43
CA THR A 31 8.01 11.19 1.84
C THR A 31 9.53 11.35 1.82
N GLY A 32 10.26 10.42 2.44
CA GLY A 32 11.72 10.45 2.44
C GLY A 32 12.31 10.37 1.02
N LEU A 33 11.77 9.50 0.17
CA LEU A 33 12.18 9.39 -1.23
C LEU A 33 11.94 10.69 -2.00
N TRP A 34 10.78 11.34 -1.81
CA TRP A 34 10.44 12.59 -2.48
C TRP A 34 11.33 13.75 -2.04
N GLN A 35 11.61 13.86 -0.74
CA GLN A 35 12.55 14.86 -0.21
C GLN A 35 13.94 14.70 -0.83
N LEU A 36 14.44 13.46 -0.93
CA LEU A 36 15.72 13.19 -1.58
C LEU A 36 15.69 13.53 -3.08
N LYS A 37 14.64 13.13 -3.81
CA LYS A 37 14.48 13.48 -5.24
C LYS A 37 14.46 14.98 -5.45
N HIS A 38 13.77 15.73 -4.58
CA HIS A 38 13.71 17.18 -4.63
C HIS A 38 15.10 17.81 -4.43
N GLN A 39 15.87 17.34 -3.45
CA GLN A 39 17.26 17.77 -3.24
C GLN A 39 18.16 17.49 -4.45
N LEU A 40 17.87 16.44 -5.20
CA LEU A 40 18.60 16.05 -6.41
C LEU A 40 18.06 16.68 -7.71
N GLY A 41 17.00 17.50 -7.65
CA GLY A 41 16.38 18.12 -8.82
C GLY A 41 15.65 17.14 -9.75
N VAL A 42 15.23 15.97 -9.23
CA VAL A 42 14.55 14.91 -10.00
C VAL A 42 13.04 15.00 -9.81
N ASP A 43 12.28 14.76 -10.89
CA ASP A 43 10.81 14.79 -10.85
C ASP A 43 10.22 13.67 -9.96
N ARG A 44 9.10 14.02 -9.34
CA ARG A 44 8.30 13.19 -8.44
C ARG A 44 7.59 12.08 -9.20
N LEU A 45 7.09 12.37 -10.40
CA LEU A 45 6.28 11.45 -11.20
C LEU A 45 7.15 10.43 -11.94
N ASP A 46 6.90 9.13 -11.72
CA ASP A 46 7.60 8.04 -12.41
C ASP A 46 6.58 6.94 -12.79
N PRO A 47 5.98 7.01 -13.99
CA PRO A 47 5.04 6.00 -14.48
C PRO A 47 5.65 4.59 -14.57
N ASP A 48 6.97 4.49 -14.78
CA ASP A 48 7.66 3.21 -14.89
C ASP A 48 7.79 2.54 -13.52
N ARG A 49 7.90 3.34 -12.45
CA ARG A 49 7.83 2.84 -11.07
C ARG A 49 6.46 2.28 -10.74
N GLU A 50 5.38 2.96 -11.13
CA GLU A 50 4.02 2.45 -10.87
C GLU A 50 3.76 1.13 -11.62
N ARG A 51 4.23 0.99 -12.86
CA ARG A 51 4.11 -0.27 -13.61
C ARG A 51 4.93 -1.41 -12.97
N ARG A 52 6.15 -1.12 -12.51
CA ARG A 52 6.98 -2.11 -11.79
C ARG A 52 6.33 -2.57 -10.50
N LEU A 53 5.78 -1.65 -9.71
CA LEU A 53 5.05 -1.99 -8.48
C LEU A 53 3.90 -2.97 -8.74
N ARG A 54 3.09 -2.71 -9.78
CA ARG A 54 1.97 -3.61 -10.14
C ARG A 54 2.47 -5.01 -10.51
N ALA A 55 3.50 -5.10 -11.36
CA ALA A 55 4.07 -6.38 -11.77
C ALA A 55 4.65 -7.16 -10.58
N GLU A 56 5.36 -6.49 -9.67
CA GLU A 56 5.92 -7.10 -8.46
C GLU A 56 4.83 -7.61 -7.53
N LEU A 57 3.79 -6.81 -7.28
CA LEU A 57 2.67 -7.24 -6.43
C LEU A 57 1.84 -8.35 -7.06
N ALA A 58 1.66 -8.34 -8.39
CA ALA A 58 0.99 -9.41 -9.12
C ALA A 58 1.77 -10.73 -9.00
N ALA A 59 3.10 -10.68 -9.10
CA ALA A 59 3.95 -11.84 -8.92
C ALA A 59 3.96 -12.36 -7.46
N ALA A 60 3.83 -11.47 -6.48
CA ALA A 60 3.81 -11.82 -5.06
C ALA A 60 2.42 -12.28 -4.55
N ASN A 61 1.35 -12.12 -5.34
CA ASN A 61 0.00 -12.50 -4.94
C ASN A 61 -0.25 -14.00 -5.09
N GLU A 62 0.15 -14.76 -4.08
CA GLU A 62 -0.07 -16.22 -3.99
C GLU A 62 -1.37 -16.57 -3.23
N GLY A 63 -2.14 -15.55 -2.83
CA GLY A 63 -3.34 -15.70 -2.01
C GLY A 63 -4.65 -15.76 -2.80
N PRO A 64 -5.80 -15.75 -2.10
CA PRO A 64 -7.12 -15.81 -2.73
C PRO A 64 -7.56 -14.49 -3.39
N LEU A 65 -6.72 -13.45 -3.36
CA LEU A 65 -7.03 -12.16 -3.97
C LEU A 65 -6.99 -12.30 -5.50
N SER A 66 -8.07 -11.91 -6.18
CA SER A 66 -8.12 -11.95 -7.64
C SER A 66 -7.20 -10.89 -8.27
N ALA A 67 -6.76 -11.12 -9.51
CA ALA A 67 -5.96 -10.14 -10.24
C ALA A 67 -6.64 -8.76 -10.34
N ALA A 68 -7.95 -8.72 -10.62
CA ALA A 68 -8.71 -7.48 -10.65
C ALA A 68 -8.80 -6.80 -9.27
N GLY A 69 -8.96 -7.59 -8.20
CA GLY A 69 -8.95 -7.07 -6.83
C GLY A 69 -7.60 -6.48 -6.43
N LEU A 70 -6.51 -7.11 -6.87
CA LEU A 70 -5.16 -6.59 -6.67
C LEU A 70 -4.94 -5.26 -7.41
N GLU A 71 -5.35 -5.16 -8.67
CA GLU A 71 -5.22 -3.90 -9.42
C GLU A 71 -5.98 -2.76 -8.72
N HIS A 72 -7.22 -2.99 -8.29
CA HIS A 72 -7.98 -1.99 -7.53
C HIS A 72 -7.31 -1.61 -6.21
N LEU A 73 -6.74 -2.59 -5.49
CA LEU A 73 -6.02 -2.33 -4.25
C LEU A 73 -4.80 -1.43 -4.49
N VAL A 74 -4.03 -1.70 -5.56
CA VAL A 74 -2.84 -0.92 -5.90
C VAL A 74 -3.22 0.48 -6.37
N ASP A 75 -4.29 0.62 -7.15
CA ASP A 75 -4.85 1.91 -7.57
C ASP A 75 -5.19 2.79 -6.36
N GLU A 76 -5.98 2.26 -5.43
CA GLU A 76 -6.39 2.99 -4.24
C GLU A 76 -5.20 3.30 -3.32
N LEU A 77 -4.25 2.38 -3.17
CA LEU A 77 -3.03 2.63 -2.39
C LEU A 77 -2.21 3.79 -2.96
N LEU A 78 -2.04 3.83 -4.30
CA LEU A 78 -1.34 4.91 -4.98
C LEU A 78 -2.10 6.24 -4.88
N ALA A 79 -3.42 6.22 -5.07
CA ALA A 79 -4.27 7.39 -4.97
C ALA A 79 -4.29 7.97 -3.56
N LEU A 80 -4.47 7.12 -2.53
CA LEU A 80 -4.42 7.52 -1.13
C LEU A 80 -3.07 8.15 -0.79
N THR A 81 -1.97 7.54 -1.22
CA THR A 81 -0.63 8.10 -0.99
C THR A 81 -0.48 9.50 -1.57
N LYS A 82 -0.98 9.73 -2.79
CA LYS A 82 -0.91 11.06 -3.41
C LYS A 82 -1.70 12.07 -2.59
N ARG A 83 -2.93 11.74 -2.17
CA ARG A 83 -3.76 12.62 -1.33
C ARG A 83 -3.09 12.97 0.00
N GLU A 84 -2.64 11.97 0.76
CA GLU A 84 -2.03 12.19 2.09
C GLU A 84 -0.73 13.01 2.04
N LEU A 85 0.00 12.96 0.92
CA LEU A 85 1.24 13.72 0.76
C LEU A 85 1.06 15.08 0.07
N ASP A 86 -0.08 15.32 -0.56
CA ASP A 86 -0.45 16.61 -1.17
C ASP A 86 -1.27 17.46 -0.19
N GLU A 87 -1.99 16.85 0.76
CA GLU A 87 -2.80 17.51 1.79
C GLU A 87 -2.04 17.80 3.10
N GLY A 88 -0.86 17.21 3.30
CA GLY A 88 0.01 17.39 4.47
C GLY A 88 1.20 18.33 4.21
#